data_AF-A0A956QJ79-F1
#
_entry.id   AF-A0A956QJ79-F1
#
_cell.length_a   1.000
_cell.length_b   1.000
_cell.length_c   1.000
_cell.angle_alpha   90.00
_cell.angle_beta   90.00
_cell.angle_gamma   90.00
#
_symmetry.space_group_name_H-M   'P 1'
#
loop_
_entity.id
_entity.type
_entity.pdbx_description
1 polymer ?
#
loop_
_entity_poly.entity_id
_entity_poly.type
_entity_poly.pdbx_seq_one_letter_code
_entity_poly.pdbx_strand_id
1 'polypeptide(L)'
;MPRWLTTVLLLLAVVGAMAYFLDLDKVMAIVAACRKQDLLLAVTCFLAGTCCYAWRWHFLLPDGTPWGPTFHAANIGHAGNILIPGRAGEPARIVALARVKACSPASATSSVLVEKFIEQPTRVAFFALAMLAGLPLDPHFLTAGLALILVLAVVFFGLLVFQSQALDRVPRWVARLPRLEEGRVRVYLHDMFAAAQAVATPGKALAAVALTLSTWSFFTLAAWLTGLALGQDSVGLA
;
A
#
# COMPACT_ATOMS: atom_id res chain seq x y z
N MET A 1 2.69 24.99 -13.97
CA MET A 1 4.05 24.51 -13.65
C MET A 1 4.30 23.19 -14.37
N PRO A 2 5.49 22.99 -14.96
CA PRO A 2 5.84 21.70 -15.53
C PRO A 2 5.94 20.62 -14.45
N ARG A 3 5.48 19.40 -14.75
CA ARG A 3 5.33 18.31 -13.76
C ARG A 3 6.64 17.90 -13.07
N TRP A 4 7.78 18.06 -13.76
CA TRP A 4 9.10 17.76 -13.18
C TRP A 4 9.46 18.75 -12.06
N LEU A 5 9.05 20.02 -12.18
CA LEU A 5 9.32 21.05 -11.18
C LEU A 5 8.56 20.74 -9.88
N THR A 6 7.32 20.26 -9.96
CA THR A 6 6.55 19.85 -8.78
C THR A 6 7.19 18.67 -8.06
N THR A 7 7.69 17.68 -8.81
CA THR A 7 8.40 16.52 -8.22
C THR A 7 9.71 16.93 -7.57
N VAL A 8 10.49 17.81 -8.20
CA VAL A 8 11.74 18.33 -7.64
C VAL A 8 11.47 19.14 -6.38
N LEU A 9 10.46 20.00 -6.37
CA LEU A 9 10.09 20.77 -5.19
C LEU A 9 9.58 19.90 -4.04
N LEU A 10 8.81 18.84 -4.34
CA LEU A 10 8.39 17.86 -3.33
C LEU A 10 9.58 17.09 -2.74
N LEU A 11 10.51 16.63 -3.58
CA LEU A 11 11.74 15.97 -3.13
C LEU A 11 12.58 16.91 -2.26
N LEU A 12 12.78 18.15 -2.70
CA LEU A 12 13.52 19.15 -1.92
C LEU A 12 12.82 19.51 -0.62
N ALA A 13 11.49 19.58 -0.60
CA ALA A 13 10.72 19.83 0.62
C ALA A 13 10.83 18.66 1.61
N VAL A 14 10.76 17.42 1.15
CA VAL A 14 10.95 16.22 1.99
C VAL A 14 12.38 16.16 2.52
N VAL A 15 13.39 16.33 1.66
CA VAL A 15 14.80 16.32 2.04
C VAL A 15 15.11 17.49 3.00
N GLY A 16 14.58 18.68 2.73
CA GLY A 16 14.74 19.85 3.59
C GLY A 16 14.06 19.68 4.95
N ALA A 17 12.86 19.10 4.99
CA ALA A 17 12.21 18.74 6.25
C ALA A 17 13.03 17.68 7.01
N MET A 18 13.53 16.66 6.33
CA MET A 18 14.42 15.67 6.93
C MET A 18 15.68 16.32 7.51
N ALA A 19 16.36 17.18 6.76
CA ALA A 19 17.55 17.89 7.25
C ALA A 19 17.26 18.84 8.42
N TYR A 20 16.04 19.39 8.50
CA TYR A 20 15.62 20.24 9.61
C TYR A 20 15.30 19.45 10.90
N PHE A 21 14.69 18.26 10.75
CA PHE A 21 14.28 17.44 11.90
C PHE A 21 15.32 16.40 12.33
N LEU A 22 16.27 16.04 11.45
CA LEU A 22 17.33 15.08 11.74
C LEU A 22 18.65 15.78 12.04
N ASP A 23 19.25 15.41 13.17
CA ASP A 23 20.64 15.67 13.48
C ASP A 23 21.52 14.75 12.62
N LEU A 24 21.99 15.28 11.49
CA LEU A 24 22.75 14.52 10.50
C LEU A 24 24.04 13.95 11.07
N ASP A 25 24.67 14.64 12.04
CA ASP A 25 25.88 14.15 12.69
C ASP A 25 25.59 12.90 13.51
N LYS A 26 24.46 12.90 14.26
CA LYS A 26 24.00 11.70 14.99
C LYS A 26 23.65 10.56 14.04
N VAL A 27 22.95 10.85 12.93
CA VAL A 27 22.61 9.82 11.93
C VAL A 27 23.88 9.20 11.35
N MET A 28 24.86 10.02 10.97
CA MET A 28 26.12 9.55 10.41
C MET A 28 26.92 8.74 11.43
N ALA A 29 26.94 9.14 12.70
CA ALA A 29 27.58 8.38 13.77
C ALA A 29 26.91 7.01 13.98
N ILE A 30 25.58 6.93 13.97
CA ILE A 30 24.82 5.69 14.07
C ILE A 30 25.11 4.77 12.87
N VAL A 31 25.10 5.31 11.65
CA VAL A 31 25.41 4.54 10.43
C VAL A 31 26.87 4.08 10.42
N ALA A 32 27.82 4.88 10.92
CA ALA A 32 29.21 4.48 11.02
C ALA A 32 29.44 3.35 12.03
N ALA A 33 28.68 3.35 13.13
CA ALA A 33 28.74 2.35 14.19
C ALA A 33 27.95 1.06 13.88
N CYS A 34 27.04 1.08 12.89
CA CYS A 34 26.17 -0.05 12.62
C CYS A 34 26.91 -1.26 12.01
N ARG A 35 26.36 -2.46 12.24
CA ARG A 35 26.81 -3.69 11.58
C ARG A 35 26.38 -3.67 10.11
N LYS A 36 27.29 -3.23 9.23
CA LYS A 36 27.05 -3.03 7.79
C LYS A 36 26.47 -4.26 7.08
N GLN A 37 26.86 -5.48 7.50
CA GLN A 37 26.34 -6.73 6.94
C GLN A 37 24.84 -6.88 7.18
N ASP A 38 24.39 -6.65 8.42
CA ASP A 38 22.98 -6.75 8.79
C ASP A 38 22.17 -5.64 8.11
N LEU A 39 22.73 -4.43 8.00
CA LEU A 39 22.12 -3.33 7.28
C LEU A 39 21.96 -3.63 5.77
N LEU A 40 22.99 -4.18 5.13
CA LEU A 40 22.93 -4.56 3.71
C LEU A 40 21.89 -5.66 3.48
N LEU A 41 21.81 -6.65 4.38
CA LEU A 41 20.81 -7.69 4.31
C LEU A 41 19.40 -7.11 4.53
N ALA A 42 19.23 -6.18 5.48
CA ALA A 42 17.97 -5.47 5.70
C ALA A 42 17.49 -4.74 4.45
N VAL A 43 18.39 -4.01 3.77
CA VAL A 43 18.09 -3.32 2.51
C VAL A 43 17.68 -4.33 1.43
N THR A 44 18.39 -5.45 1.33
CA THR A 44 18.08 -6.51 0.36
C THR A 44 16.71 -7.12 0.60
N CYS A 45 16.39 -7.45 1.86
CA CYS A 45 15.06 -7.93 2.27
C CYS A 45 13.98 -6.88 1.99
N PHE A 46 14.24 -5.60 2.25
CA PHE A 46 13.31 -4.52 1.94
C PHE A 46 13.02 -4.46 0.43
N LEU A 47 14.06 -4.46 -0.42
CA LEU A 47 13.90 -4.46 -1.88
C LEU A 47 13.14 -5.70 -2.36
N ALA A 48 13.48 -6.90 -1.87
CA ALA A 48 12.73 -8.11 -2.17
C ALA A 48 11.25 -8.00 -1.77
N GLY A 49 10.98 -7.44 -0.59
CA GLY A 49 9.63 -7.14 -0.11
C GLY A 49 8.87 -6.20 -1.04
N THR A 50 9.52 -5.14 -1.56
CA THR A 50 8.89 -4.24 -2.55
C THR A 50 8.59 -4.93 -3.88
N CYS A 51 9.44 -5.87 -4.32
CA CYS A 51 9.17 -6.69 -5.50
C CYS A 51 7.97 -7.63 -5.28
N CYS A 52 7.92 -8.33 -4.14
CA CYS A 52 6.77 -9.16 -3.77
C CYS A 52 5.47 -8.34 -3.68
N TYR A 53 5.55 -7.15 -3.09
CA TYR A 53 4.43 -6.21 -3.01
C TYR A 53 3.91 -5.82 -4.40
N ALA A 54 4.81 -5.51 -5.34
CA ALA A 54 4.45 -5.19 -6.71
C ALA A 54 3.88 -6.39 -7.47
N TRP A 55 4.49 -7.58 -7.34
CA TRP A 55 3.99 -8.81 -7.94
C TRP A 55 2.59 -9.13 -7.46
N ARG A 56 2.33 -9.01 -6.15
CA ARG A 56 1.01 -9.26 -5.58
C ARG A 56 -0.07 -8.43 -6.27
N TRP A 57 0.17 -7.13 -6.45
CA TRP A 57 -0.79 -6.27 -7.14
C TRP A 57 -0.89 -6.62 -8.63
N HIS A 58 0.22 -6.97 -9.27
CA HIS A 58 0.26 -7.45 -10.65
C HIS A 58 -0.63 -8.68 -10.89
N PHE A 59 -0.64 -9.66 -9.98
CA PHE A 59 -1.52 -10.83 -10.08
C PHE A 59 -3.01 -10.50 -9.94
N LEU A 60 -3.35 -9.43 -9.21
CA LEU A 60 -4.73 -8.97 -9.04
C LEU A 60 -5.20 -8.06 -10.18
N LEU A 61 -4.30 -7.63 -11.06
CA LEU A 61 -4.66 -6.83 -12.22
C LEU A 61 -5.19 -7.73 -13.37
N PRO A 62 -5.85 -7.14 -14.39
CA PRO A 62 -6.26 -7.87 -15.58
C PRO A 62 -5.06 -8.53 -16.26
N ASP A 63 -5.30 -9.69 -16.86
CA ASP A 63 -4.27 -10.43 -17.58
C ASP A 63 -3.74 -9.59 -18.76
N GLY A 64 -2.43 -9.67 -19.00
CA GLY A 64 -1.75 -8.84 -20.01
C GLY A 64 -1.29 -7.47 -19.53
N THR A 65 -1.60 -7.06 -18.29
CA THR A 65 -1.05 -5.82 -17.71
C THR A 65 0.48 -5.94 -17.58
N PRO A 66 1.31 -5.02 -18.10
CA PRO A 66 2.77 -5.20 -18.04
C PRO A 66 3.36 -5.05 -16.63
N TRP A 67 4.35 -5.88 -16.29
CA TRP A 67 4.96 -5.89 -14.95
C TRP A 67 5.73 -4.59 -14.62
N GLY A 68 6.57 -4.07 -15.53
CA GLY A 68 7.37 -2.87 -15.28
C GLY A 68 6.53 -1.63 -14.87
N PRO A 69 5.51 -1.24 -15.66
CA PRO A 69 4.53 -0.23 -15.27
C PRO A 69 3.86 -0.50 -13.92
N THR A 70 3.51 -1.77 -13.66
CA THR A 70 2.91 -2.17 -12.38
C THR A 70 3.87 -1.99 -11.22
N PHE A 71 5.14 -2.38 -11.38
CA PHE A 71 6.20 -2.22 -10.38
C PHE A 71 6.42 -0.74 -10.02
N HIS A 72 6.55 0.13 -11.02
CA HIS A 72 6.71 1.56 -10.77
C HIS A 72 5.48 2.17 -10.11
N ALA A 73 4.28 1.86 -10.60
CA ALA A 73 3.04 2.35 -10.02
C ALA A 73 2.84 1.86 -8.57
N ALA A 74 3.12 0.58 -8.29
CA ALA A 74 3.05 0.00 -6.96
C ALA A 74 3.97 0.76 -5.99
N ASN A 75 5.23 0.97 -6.37
CA ASN A 75 6.21 1.67 -5.54
C ASN A 75 5.89 3.16 -5.35
N ILE A 76 5.33 3.83 -6.36
CA ILE A 76 4.77 5.19 -6.20
C ILE A 76 3.68 5.19 -5.13
N GLY A 77 2.79 4.20 -5.14
CA GLY A 77 1.76 4.07 -4.11
C GLY A 77 2.33 3.77 -2.73
N HIS A 78 3.33 2.89 -2.65
CA HIS A 78 4.00 2.58 -1.39
C HIS A 78 4.69 3.82 -0.79
N ALA A 79 5.45 4.55 -1.60
CA ALA A 79 6.05 5.82 -1.21
C ALA A 79 4.99 6.85 -0.81
N GLY A 80 3.88 6.95 -1.56
CA GLY A 80 2.76 7.83 -1.23
C GLY A 80 2.13 7.54 0.14
N ASN A 81 2.05 6.25 0.53
CA ASN A 81 1.55 5.86 1.85
C ASN A 81 2.50 6.19 3.00
N ILE A 82 3.79 6.38 2.73
CA ILE A 82 4.80 6.74 3.72
C ILE A 82 4.95 8.27 3.80
N LEU A 83 5.00 8.94 2.65
CA LEU A 83 5.38 10.35 2.55
C LEU A 83 4.19 11.32 2.58
N ILE A 84 2.99 10.91 2.17
CA ILE A 84 1.85 11.81 2.02
C ILE A 84 0.95 11.72 3.28
N PRO A 85 0.71 12.84 3.98
CA PRO A 85 -0.27 12.90 5.06
C PRO A 85 -1.65 12.43 4.57
N GLY A 86 -2.30 11.54 5.33
CA GLY A 86 -3.56 10.92 4.92
C GLY A 86 -3.41 9.69 3.99
N ARG A 87 -2.18 9.27 3.68
CA ARG A 87 -1.86 7.98 3.03
C ARG A 87 -2.59 7.78 1.69
N ALA A 88 -2.48 8.78 0.80
CA ALA A 88 -3.11 8.75 -0.53
C ALA A 88 -2.33 7.90 -1.56
N GLY A 89 -1.66 6.82 -1.14
CA GLY A 89 -0.82 6.00 -2.00
C GLY A 89 -1.62 5.12 -2.97
N GLU A 90 -2.78 4.62 -2.55
CA GLU A 90 -3.63 3.78 -3.40
C GLU A 90 -4.18 4.54 -4.62
N PRO A 91 -4.78 5.74 -4.47
CA PRO A 91 -5.14 6.57 -5.62
C PRO A 91 -3.93 6.90 -6.49
N ALA A 92 -2.76 7.16 -5.90
CA ALA A 92 -1.55 7.51 -6.64
C ALA A 92 -1.10 6.37 -7.58
N ARG A 93 -1.08 5.11 -7.11
CA ARG A 93 -0.72 3.97 -7.97
C ARG A 93 -1.73 3.71 -9.09
N ILE A 94 -3.03 3.87 -8.81
CA ILE A 94 -4.09 3.75 -9.83
C ILE A 94 -3.88 4.78 -10.93
N VAL A 95 -3.68 6.05 -10.54
CA VAL A 95 -3.46 7.15 -11.50
C VAL A 95 -2.15 6.96 -12.27
N ALA A 96 -1.09 6.49 -11.61
CA ALA A 96 0.19 6.22 -12.28
C ALA A 96 0.04 5.16 -13.37
N LEU A 97 -0.65 4.05 -13.07
CA LEU A 97 -0.87 2.96 -14.02
C LEU A 97 -1.81 3.36 -15.17
N ALA A 98 -2.85 4.14 -14.86
CA ALA A 98 -3.77 4.70 -15.85
C ALA A 98 -3.08 5.66 -16.83
N ARG A 99 -2.13 6.48 -16.35
CA ARG A 99 -1.40 7.46 -17.18
C ARG A 99 -0.56 6.80 -18.28
N VAL A 100 -0.03 5.63 -18.00
CA VAL A 100 0.74 4.83 -18.98
C VAL A 100 -0.13 3.85 -19.77
N LYS A 101 -1.46 3.94 -19.62
CA LYS A 101 -2.45 3.10 -20.31
C LYS A 101 -2.21 1.59 -20.16
N ALA A 102 -1.62 1.17 -19.04
CA ALA A 102 -1.32 -0.25 -18.80
C ALA A 102 -2.58 -1.07 -18.49
N CYS A 103 -3.58 -0.45 -17.85
CA CYS A 103 -4.92 -1.02 -17.68
C CYS A 103 -5.96 0.08 -17.40
N SER A 104 -7.24 -0.28 -17.35
CA SER A 104 -8.31 0.67 -17.04
C SER A 104 -8.23 1.13 -15.57
N PRO A 105 -8.52 2.42 -15.27
CA PRO A 105 -8.59 2.91 -13.88
C PRO A 105 -9.60 2.15 -13.01
N ALA A 106 -10.72 1.71 -13.60
CA ALA A 106 -11.74 0.93 -12.92
C ALA A 106 -11.18 -0.44 -12.49
N SER A 107 -10.52 -1.16 -13.40
CA SER A 107 -9.89 -2.45 -13.09
C SER A 107 -8.78 -2.35 -12.05
N ALA A 108 -7.94 -1.30 -12.13
CA ALA A 108 -6.93 -1.02 -11.12
C ALA A 108 -7.55 -0.72 -9.75
N THR A 109 -8.70 -0.06 -9.70
CA THR A 109 -9.41 0.22 -8.46
C THR A 109 -10.00 -1.04 -7.85
N SER A 110 -10.62 -1.89 -8.66
CA SER A 110 -11.14 -3.19 -8.22
C SER A 110 -10.04 -4.06 -7.64
N SER A 111 -8.87 -4.12 -8.30
CA SER A 111 -7.74 -4.90 -7.80
C SER A 111 -7.20 -4.36 -6.47
N VAL A 112 -7.18 -3.03 -6.28
CA VAL A 112 -6.83 -2.41 -4.99
C VAL A 112 -7.84 -2.80 -3.91
N LEU A 113 -9.14 -2.77 -4.20
CA LEU A 113 -10.16 -3.15 -3.23
C LEU A 113 -9.97 -4.60 -2.78
N VAL A 114 -9.83 -5.54 -3.72
CA VAL A 114 -9.56 -6.96 -3.40
C VAL A 114 -8.27 -7.11 -2.60
N GLU A 115 -7.24 -6.38 -2.98
CA GLU A 115 -5.96 -6.39 -2.26
C GLU A 115 -6.12 -5.99 -0.78
N LYS A 116 -6.96 -4.98 -0.48
CA LYS A 116 -7.17 -4.52 0.90
C LYS A 116 -7.87 -5.55 1.79
N PHE A 117 -8.71 -6.40 1.20
CA PHE A 117 -9.34 -7.52 1.91
C PHE A 117 -8.34 -8.58 2.35
N ILE A 118 -7.28 -8.78 1.57
CA ILE A 118 -6.24 -9.74 1.90
C ILE A 118 -5.22 -9.10 2.87
N GLU A 119 -4.87 -7.84 2.62
CA GLU A 119 -3.77 -7.19 3.30
C GLU A 119 -4.08 -6.83 4.76
N GLN A 120 -5.28 -6.31 5.07
CA GLN A 120 -5.57 -5.84 6.42
C GLN A 120 -5.68 -6.97 7.46
N PRO A 121 -6.35 -8.11 7.17
CA PRO A 121 -6.31 -9.26 8.08
C PRO A 121 -4.90 -9.78 8.31
N THR A 122 -4.06 -9.86 7.26
CA THR A 122 -2.67 -10.29 7.43
C THR A 122 -1.89 -9.34 8.32
N ARG A 123 -2.04 -8.02 8.16
CA ARG A 123 -1.40 -7.03 9.03
C ARG A 123 -1.79 -7.22 10.50
N VAL A 124 -3.08 -7.37 10.77
CA VAL A 124 -3.59 -7.60 12.14
C VAL A 124 -3.06 -8.92 12.70
N ALA A 125 -2.98 -9.98 11.88
CA ALA A 125 -2.45 -11.27 12.30
C ALA A 125 -0.95 -11.21 12.66
N PHE A 126 -0.12 -10.56 11.84
CA PHE A 126 1.30 -10.36 12.16
C PHE A 126 1.49 -9.51 13.42
N PHE A 127 0.67 -8.47 13.59
CA PHE A 127 0.72 -7.63 14.80
C PHE A 127 0.30 -8.42 16.05
N ALA A 128 -0.76 -9.21 15.97
CA ALA A 128 -1.19 -10.09 17.06
C ALA A 128 -0.10 -11.14 17.40
N LEU A 129 0.52 -11.73 16.38
CA LEU A 129 1.61 -12.69 16.58
C LEU A 129 2.82 -12.04 17.26
N ALA A 130 3.17 -10.81 16.89
CA ALA A 130 4.23 -10.06 17.54
C ALA A 130 3.93 -9.78 19.02
N MET A 131 2.68 -9.42 19.37
CA MET A 131 2.27 -9.26 20.77
C MET A 131 2.33 -10.58 21.54
N LEU A 132 1.88 -11.69 20.94
CA LEU A 132 1.97 -13.03 21.54
C LEU A 132 3.43 -13.49 21.74
N ALA A 133 4.34 -13.01 20.89
CA ALA A 133 5.78 -13.22 21.03
C ALA A 133 6.42 -12.30 22.10
N GLY A 134 5.64 -11.49 22.81
CA GLY A 134 6.11 -10.65 23.91
C GLY A 134 6.58 -9.24 23.53
N LEU A 135 6.35 -8.78 22.29
CA LEU A 135 6.71 -7.41 21.92
C LEU A 135 5.75 -6.40 22.60
N PRO A 136 6.27 -5.33 23.24
CA PRO A 136 5.48 -4.33 23.94
C PRO A 136 4.80 -3.37 22.95
N LEU A 137 3.82 -3.87 22.21
CA LEU A 137 3.06 -3.11 21.22
C LEU A 137 1.75 -2.60 21.83
N ASP A 138 1.34 -1.40 21.45
CA ASP A 138 0.09 -0.81 21.91
C ASP A 138 -1.13 -1.60 21.36
N PRO A 139 -2.00 -2.16 22.24
CA PRO A 139 -3.21 -2.87 21.81
C PRO A 139 -4.16 -2.03 20.96
N HIS A 140 -4.07 -0.69 21.02
CA HIS A 140 -4.86 0.21 20.18
C HIS A 140 -4.72 -0.13 18.69
N PHE A 141 -3.53 -0.51 18.23
CA PHE A 141 -3.30 -0.87 16.83
C PHE A 141 -4.10 -2.11 16.39
N LEU A 142 -4.30 -3.11 17.27
CA LEU A 142 -5.18 -4.24 16.98
C LEU A 142 -6.62 -3.79 16.82
N THR A 143 -7.11 -3.00 17.77
CA THR A 143 -8.51 -2.53 17.75
C THR A 143 -8.79 -1.63 16.55
N ALA A 144 -7.88 -0.70 16.22
CA ALA A 144 -7.98 0.14 15.04
C ALA A 144 -7.91 -0.67 13.74
N GLY A 145 -7.04 -1.68 13.67
CA GLY A 145 -6.94 -2.59 12.54
C GLY A 145 -8.23 -3.40 12.32
N LEU A 146 -8.78 -3.99 13.39
CA LEU A 146 -10.05 -4.74 13.34
C LEU A 146 -11.23 -3.83 12.95
N ALA A 147 -11.32 -2.62 13.50
CA ALA A 147 -12.34 -1.64 13.14
C ALA A 147 -12.25 -1.28 11.65
N LEU A 148 -11.05 -1.08 11.12
CA LEU A 148 -10.83 -0.80 9.70
C LEU A 148 -11.25 -1.98 8.82
N ILE A 149 -10.91 -3.22 9.20
CA ILE A 149 -11.37 -4.43 8.49
C ILE A 149 -12.90 -4.47 8.46
N LEU A 150 -13.56 -4.22 9.59
CA LEU A 150 -15.02 -4.20 9.68
C LEU A 150 -15.62 -3.14 8.75
N VAL A 151 -15.11 -1.90 8.78
CA VAL A 151 -15.57 -0.83 7.91
C VAL A 151 -15.40 -1.20 6.44
N LEU A 152 -14.23 -1.71 6.06
CA LEU A 152 -13.96 -2.14 4.69
C LEU A 152 -14.92 -3.26 4.27
N ALA A 153 -15.12 -4.26 5.11
CA ALA A 153 -16.07 -5.35 4.86
C ALA A 153 -17.49 -4.83 4.67
N VAL A 154 -17.99 -3.99 5.58
CA VAL A 154 -19.33 -3.39 5.47
C VAL A 154 -19.47 -2.59 4.17
N VAL A 155 -18.48 -1.77 3.82
CA VAL A 155 -18.50 -0.98 2.58
C VAL A 155 -18.52 -1.89 1.35
N PHE A 156 -17.63 -2.89 1.29
CA PHE A 156 -17.52 -3.76 0.13
C PHE A 156 -18.71 -4.69 -0.04
N PHE A 157 -19.13 -5.39 1.02
CA PHE A 157 -20.33 -6.24 0.96
C PHE A 157 -21.57 -5.40 0.73
N GLY A 158 -21.67 -4.20 1.31
CA GLY A 158 -22.73 -3.25 1.01
C GLY A 158 -22.75 -2.87 -0.48
N LEU A 159 -21.59 -2.56 -1.07
CA LEU A 159 -21.49 -2.25 -2.50
C LEU A 159 -21.86 -3.43 -3.39
N LEU A 160 -21.54 -4.67 -3.00
CA LEU A 160 -21.90 -5.88 -3.75
C LEU A 160 -23.39 -6.21 -3.64
N VAL A 161 -23.95 -6.20 -2.43
CA VAL A 161 -25.37 -6.50 -2.17
C VAL A 161 -26.27 -5.42 -2.79
N PHE A 162 -25.87 -4.16 -2.68
CA PHE A 162 -26.62 -3.02 -3.19
C PHE A 162 -26.07 -2.46 -4.50
N GLN A 163 -25.50 -3.32 -5.36
CA GLN A 163 -24.85 -2.90 -6.60
C GLN A 163 -25.77 -2.09 -7.52
N SER A 164 -27.05 -2.47 -7.65
CA SER A 164 -28.01 -1.77 -8.49
C SER A 164 -28.33 -0.38 -7.94
N GLN A 165 -28.54 -0.28 -6.63
CA GLN A 165 -28.77 1.01 -5.98
C GLN A 165 -27.51 1.88 -6.00
N ALA A 166 -26.32 1.28 -5.90
CA ALA A 166 -25.05 1.99 -5.98
C ALA A 166 -24.84 2.57 -7.39
N LEU A 167 -25.10 1.79 -8.44
CA LEU A 167 -25.03 2.23 -9.85
C LEU A 167 -26.02 3.35 -10.16
N ASP A 168 -27.15 3.43 -9.47
CA ASP A 168 -28.13 4.50 -9.67
C ASP A 168 -27.88 5.74 -8.80
N ARG A 169 -27.52 5.55 -7.53
CA ARG A 169 -27.41 6.65 -6.56
C ARG A 169 -26.04 7.30 -6.62
N VAL A 170 -24.96 6.53 -6.60
CA VAL A 170 -23.60 7.10 -6.48
C VAL A 170 -23.29 8.07 -7.62
N PRO A 171 -23.58 7.77 -8.91
CA PRO A 171 -23.35 8.73 -9.99
C PRO A 171 -24.09 10.06 -9.79
N ARG A 172 -25.37 10.02 -9.36
CA ARG A 172 -26.17 11.23 -9.11
C ARG A 172 -25.63 12.08 -7.97
N TRP A 173 -25.14 11.43 -6.91
CA TRP A 173 -24.54 12.13 -5.77
C TRP A 173 -23.17 12.73 -6.14
N VAL A 174 -22.33 11.96 -6.82
CA VAL A 174 -20.98 12.38 -7.22
C VAL A 174 -21.00 13.48 -8.28
N ALA A 175 -21.99 13.45 -9.20
CA ALA A 175 -22.17 14.49 -10.22
C ALA A 175 -22.57 15.86 -9.66
N ARG A 176 -22.86 15.97 -8.35
CA ARG A 176 -23.01 17.28 -7.68
C ARG A 176 -21.67 18.00 -7.50
N LEU A 177 -20.55 17.27 -7.62
CA LEU A 177 -19.22 17.86 -7.55
C LEU A 177 -18.82 18.46 -8.91
N PRO A 178 -18.23 19.66 -8.93
CA PRO A 178 -17.78 20.27 -10.17
C PRO A 178 -16.75 19.38 -10.87
N ARG A 179 -16.87 19.24 -12.20
CA ARG A 179 -16.01 18.44 -13.10
C ARG A 179 -16.25 16.93 -13.14
N LEU A 180 -17.28 16.41 -12.47
CA LEU A 180 -17.65 14.99 -12.54
C LEU A 180 -19.00 14.82 -13.25
N GLU A 181 -19.00 14.03 -14.32
CA GLU A 181 -20.21 13.75 -15.11
C GLU A 181 -20.87 12.44 -14.67
N GLU A 182 -22.19 12.45 -14.48
CA GLU A 182 -22.94 11.26 -14.03
C GLU A 182 -22.67 10.04 -14.92
N GLY A 183 -22.76 10.20 -16.23
CA GLY A 183 -22.55 9.11 -17.20
C GLY A 183 -21.16 8.48 -17.05
N ARG A 184 -20.12 9.31 -16.88
CA ARG A 184 -18.74 8.83 -16.71
C ARG A 184 -18.55 8.07 -15.40
N VAL A 185 -19.14 8.56 -14.31
CA VAL A 185 -19.10 7.88 -13.01
C VAL A 185 -19.86 6.55 -13.05
N ARG A 186 -21.01 6.50 -13.73
CA ARG A 186 -21.81 5.28 -13.90
C ARG A 186 -21.02 4.20 -14.65
N VAL A 187 -20.41 4.54 -15.79
CA VAL A 187 -19.57 3.62 -16.57
C VAL A 187 -18.39 3.13 -15.71
N TYR A 188 -17.71 4.05 -15.03
CA TYR A 188 -16.59 3.68 -14.16
C TYR A 188 -16.99 2.68 -13.06
N LEU A 189 -18.11 2.92 -12.37
CA LEU A 189 -18.59 2.02 -11.32
C LEU A 189 -19.02 0.67 -11.87
N HIS A 190 -19.70 0.66 -13.01
CA HIS A 190 -20.09 -0.57 -13.69
C HIS A 190 -18.86 -1.43 -14.03
N ASP A 191 -17.87 -0.83 -14.67
CA ASP A 191 -16.62 -1.51 -15.05
C ASP A 191 -15.82 -1.96 -13.82
N MET A 192 -15.87 -1.19 -12.73
CA MET A 192 -15.24 -1.55 -11.46
C MET A 192 -15.90 -2.80 -10.87
N PHE A 193 -17.23 -2.86 -10.82
CA PHE A 193 -17.94 -4.05 -10.32
C PHE A 193 -17.68 -5.28 -11.18
N ALA A 194 -17.71 -5.13 -12.51
CA ALA A 194 -17.39 -6.22 -13.44
C ALA A 194 -15.95 -6.72 -13.24
N ALA A 195 -14.99 -5.81 -13.10
CA ALA A 195 -13.59 -6.17 -12.86
C ALA A 195 -13.37 -6.82 -11.48
N ALA A 196 -14.11 -6.41 -10.44
CA ALA A 196 -14.00 -7.01 -9.12
C ALA A 196 -14.39 -8.50 -9.14
N GLN A 197 -15.45 -8.85 -9.88
CA GLN A 197 -15.87 -10.24 -10.07
C GLN A 197 -14.82 -11.05 -10.84
N ALA A 198 -14.20 -10.47 -11.88
CA ALA A 198 -13.17 -11.13 -12.67
C ALA A 198 -11.86 -11.41 -11.88
N VAL A 199 -11.55 -10.59 -10.89
CA VAL A 199 -10.35 -10.75 -10.04
C VAL A 199 -10.57 -11.79 -8.93
N ALA A 200 -11.81 -12.07 -8.54
CA ALA A 200 -12.19 -12.99 -7.47
C ALA A 200 -12.08 -14.48 -7.86
N THR A 201 -10.97 -14.88 -8.51
CA THR A 201 -10.70 -16.29 -8.82
C THR A 201 -9.85 -16.93 -7.71
N PRO A 202 -10.09 -18.21 -7.35
CA PRO A 202 -9.34 -18.89 -6.29
C PRO A 202 -7.83 -18.90 -6.50
N GLY A 203 -7.37 -19.04 -7.76
CA GLY A 203 -5.95 -19.03 -8.10
C GLY A 203 -5.29 -17.68 -7.83
N LYS A 204 -5.91 -16.57 -8.25
CA LYS A 204 -5.43 -15.21 -7.97
C LYS A 204 -5.47 -14.90 -6.47
N ALA A 205 -6.51 -15.36 -5.77
CA ALA A 205 -6.61 -15.20 -4.32
C ALA A 205 -5.48 -15.94 -3.58
N LEU A 206 -5.20 -17.20 -3.94
CA LEU A 206 -4.11 -17.97 -3.33
C LEU A 206 -2.74 -17.34 -3.58
N ALA A 207 -2.48 -16.94 -4.83
CA ALA A 207 -1.24 -16.23 -5.18
C ALA A 207 -1.11 -14.91 -4.39
N ALA A 208 -2.20 -14.15 -4.26
CA ALA A 208 -2.20 -12.91 -3.51
C ALA A 208 -1.97 -13.14 -2.01
N VAL A 209 -2.53 -14.19 -1.40
CA VAL A 209 -2.25 -14.57 -0.01
C VAL A 209 -0.78 -14.96 0.16
N ALA A 210 -0.26 -15.85 -0.69
CA ALA A 210 1.15 -16.27 -0.63
C ALA A 210 2.11 -15.08 -0.74
N LEU A 211 1.88 -14.19 -1.72
CA LEU A 211 2.70 -12.99 -1.90
C LEU A 211 2.50 -11.98 -0.76
N THR A 212 1.33 -11.94 -0.12
CA THR A 212 1.11 -11.10 1.07
C THR A 212 1.97 -11.60 2.23
N LEU A 213 1.96 -12.91 2.50
CA LEU A 213 2.81 -13.52 3.52
C LEU A 213 4.29 -13.27 3.20
N SER A 214 4.73 -13.49 1.96
CA SER A 214 6.12 -13.20 1.57
C SER A 214 6.50 -11.74 1.77
N THR A 215 5.62 -10.81 1.38
CA THR A 215 5.85 -9.35 1.54
C THR A 215 6.04 -9.00 3.02
N TRP A 216 5.15 -9.49 3.89
CA TRP A 216 5.21 -9.24 5.32
C TRP A 216 6.42 -9.89 5.98
N SER A 217 6.78 -11.11 5.58
CA SER A 217 8.00 -11.77 6.05
C SER A 217 9.26 -10.98 5.69
N PHE A 218 9.38 -10.50 4.45
CA PHE A 218 10.51 -9.68 4.03
C PHE A 218 10.59 -8.35 4.77
N PHE A 219 9.46 -7.64 4.96
CA PHE A 219 9.46 -6.39 5.70
C PHE A 219 9.73 -6.58 7.19
N THR A 220 9.21 -7.64 7.80
CA THR A 220 9.48 -7.96 9.20
C THR A 220 10.94 -8.32 9.40
N LEU A 221 11.50 -9.14 8.50
CA LEU A 221 12.92 -9.48 8.51
C LEU A 221 13.81 -8.27 8.30
N ALA A 222 13.46 -7.37 7.37
CA ALA A 222 14.19 -6.13 7.16
C ALA A 222 14.16 -5.24 8.42
N ALA A 223 13.01 -5.12 9.09
CA ALA A 223 12.90 -4.37 10.34
C ALA A 223 13.74 -4.99 11.46
N TRP A 224 13.69 -6.31 11.61
CA TRP A 224 14.49 -7.05 12.59
C TRP A 224 16.01 -6.88 12.37
N LEU A 225 16.47 -7.07 11.13
CA LEU A 225 17.88 -6.89 10.75
C LEU A 225 18.34 -5.45 10.94
N THR A 226 17.46 -4.47 10.71
CA THR A 226 17.77 -3.06 11.00
C THR A 226 17.99 -2.87 12.51
N GLY A 227 17.13 -3.46 13.35
CA GLY A 227 17.32 -3.43 14.81
C GLY A 227 18.64 -4.06 15.26
N LEU A 228 19.01 -5.21 14.69
CA LEU A 228 20.30 -5.85 14.95
C LEU A 228 21.48 -5.00 14.46
N ALA A 229 21.35 -4.37 13.29
CA ALA A 229 22.39 -3.53 12.72
C ALA A 229 22.71 -2.32 13.61
N LEU A 230 21.69 -1.75 14.25
CA LEU A 230 21.81 -0.61 15.16
C LEU A 230 22.33 -0.99 16.56
N GLY A 231 22.44 -2.29 16.87
CA GLY A 231 22.84 -2.78 18.19
C GLY A 231 21.70 -2.60 19.20
N GLN A 232 21.00 -3.69 19.53
CA GLN A 232 19.86 -3.71 20.47
C GLN A 232 20.19 -3.22 21.90
N ASP A 233 21.46 -2.92 22.23
CA ASP A 233 21.86 -2.28 23.49
C ASP A 233 21.73 -0.74 23.46
N SER A 234 21.57 -0.13 22.27
CA SER A 234 21.51 1.34 22.11
C SER A 234 20.08 1.90 22.06
N VAL A 235 19.07 1.04 21.89
CA VAL A 235 17.66 1.41 21.83
C VAL A 235 16.94 0.71 22.98
N GLY A 236 16.87 1.39 24.13
CA GLY A 236 16.23 0.90 25.34
C GLY A 236 14.76 0.54 25.13
N LEU A 237 14.51 -0.72 24.80
CA LEU A 237 13.24 -1.41 25.02
C LEU A 237 13.48 -2.40 26.15
N ALA A 238 13.40 -1.86 27.37
CA ALA A 238 13.14 -2.61 28.60
C ALA A 238 11.63 -2.73 28.81
#